data_AF-A0A6N3X042-F1
#
_entry.id   AF-A0A6N3X042-F1
#
_cell.length_a   1.000
_cell.length_b   1.000
_cell.length_c   1.000
_cell.angle_alpha   90.00
_cell.angle_beta   90.00
_cell.angle_gamma   90.00
#
_symmetry.space_group_name_H-M   'P 1'
#
loop_
_entity.id
_entity.type
_entity.pdbx_description
1 polymer ?
#
loop_
_entity_poly.entity_id
_entity_poly.type
_entity_poly.pdbx_seq_one_letter_code
_entity_poly.pdbx_strand_id
1 'polypeptide(L)'
;PLGASPADLRRIPEADLNVCLYPEVAKPVCDWLERQFAMPCVRTVPIGIGATRDFLQEVGAALGVDVTMALRPEVVGASDLWSPQLYGGSTERARSRLPWYSRSVDSTYLTGKRVFVFADGTHALAAARIATAELGFELVGLGTYSRESAKLVRAAAKDYGLEALITDDYLTVEQAISEAAPELVLGTQMERHIAKRLSIPCAVISTPIHVQDVPARYGPQMGWEGANVIFDTWVHPLMMGLEEHLIGMFREDFEFVDGHQSHLHAGGSKPKDSQDSPAPAAPTASISVSSTDKAQCWSQEGLAELGKVPFFVRGKVRRNTEAFAQTKGIDLITVDTLYEAKAHYGR
;
A
#
# COMPACT_ATOMS: atom_id res chain seq x y z
N PRO A 1 -16.96 24.21 1.64
CA PRO A 1 -15.76 24.53 0.83
C PRO A 1 -15.96 24.14 -0.63
N LEU A 2 -16.00 22.83 -0.93
CA LEU A 2 -16.52 22.34 -2.21
C LEU A 2 -18.02 22.62 -2.28
N GLY A 3 -18.51 23.19 -3.39
CA GLY A 3 -19.93 23.43 -3.70
C GLY A 3 -20.69 24.48 -2.87
N ALA A 4 -20.22 24.83 -1.67
CA ALA A 4 -20.93 25.70 -0.73
C ALA A 4 -20.66 27.20 -0.95
N SER A 5 -21.71 28.01 -0.86
CA SER A 5 -21.63 29.48 -0.84
C SER A 5 -21.47 30.03 0.59
N PRO A 6 -21.10 31.32 0.76
CA PRO A 6 -21.10 31.97 2.07
C PRO A 6 -22.48 32.03 2.77
N ALA A 7 -23.58 31.86 2.03
CA ALA A 7 -24.92 31.78 2.61
C ALA A 7 -25.15 30.40 3.27
N ASP A 8 -24.68 29.32 2.63
CA ASP A 8 -24.81 27.96 3.16
C ASP A 8 -24.00 27.77 4.46
N LEU A 9 -22.86 28.45 4.60
CA LEU A 9 -22.07 28.45 5.84
C LEU A 9 -22.85 28.97 7.05
N ARG A 10 -23.83 29.86 6.86
CA ARG A 10 -24.70 30.35 7.95
C ARG A 10 -25.69 29.31 8.45
N ARG A 11 -25.97 28.29 7.63
CA ARG A 11 -26.91 27.20 7.91
C ARG A 11 -26.26 25.99 8.57
N ILE A 12 -24.93 25.99 8.77
CA ILE A 12 -24.24 24.88 9.45
C ILE A 12 -24.86 24.56 10.81
N PRO A 13 -25.21 25.54 11.69
CA PRO A 13 -25.87 25.25 12.97
C PRO A 13 -27.30 24.71 12.88
N GLU A 14 -27.88 24.56 11.69
CA GLU A 14 -29.18 23.90 11.48
C GLU A 14 -29.07 22.36 11.41
N ALA A 15 -27.85 21.81 11.32
CA ALA A 15 -27.60 20.37 11.17
C ALA A 15 -27.45 19.63 12.51
N ASP A 16 -27.94 18.39 12.58
CA ASP A 16 -27.89 17.57 13.80
C ASP A 16 -26.47 17.15 14.22
N LEU A 17 -25.55 17.00 13.25
CA LEU A 17 -24.12 16.71 13.50
C LEU A 17 -23.21 17.17 12.35
N ASN A 18 -21.91 17.15 12.60
CA ASN A 18 -20.86 17.35 11.60
C ASN A 18 -20.10 16.04 11.30
N VAL A 19 -19.78 15.79 10.03
CA VAL A 19 -18.90 14.67 9.63
C VAL A 19 -17.54 15.21 9.18
N CYS A 20 -16.47 14.85 9.90
CA CYS A 20 -15.11 15.28 9.62
C CYS A 20 -14.40 14.35 8.62
N LEU A 21 -14.81 14.38 7.35
CA LEU A 21 -14.30 13.46 6.30
C LEU A 21 -12.78 13.54 6.07
N TYR A 22 -12.19 14.73 6.20
CA TYR A 22 -10.75 14.95 6.02
C TYR A 22 -10.22 15.80 7.20
N PRO A 23 -9.74 15.15 8.29
CA PRO A 23 -9.19 15.81 9.47
C PRO A 23 -8.16 16.90 9.16
N GLU A 24 -7.23 16.66 8.23
CA GLU A 24 -6.20 17.61 7.78
C GLU A 24 -6.76 18.96 7.26
N VAL A 25 -8.04 19.02 6.89
CA VAL A 25 -8.70 20.25 6.39
C VAL A 25 -9.82 20.71 7.33
N ALA A 26 -10.64 19.78 7.82
CA ALA A 26 -11.89 20.08 8.50
C ALA A 26 -11.81 20.04 10.04
N LYS A 27 -10.79 19.40 10.63
CA LYS A 27 -10.72 19.23 12.09
C LYS A 27 -10.83 20.55 12.87
N PRO A 28 -10.11 21.64 12.52
CA PRO A 28 -10.18 22.88 13.30
C PRO A 28 -11.58 23.52 13.32
N VAL A 29 -12.33 23.43 12.22
CA VAL A 29 -13.71 23.97 12.15
C VAL A 29 -14.70 23.04 12.85
N CYS A 30 -14.55 21.72 12.73
CA CYS A 30 -15.34 20.75 13.51
C CYS A 30 -15.15 20.96 15.03
N ASP A 31 -13.90 21.06 15.50
CA ASP A 31 -13.57 21.35 16.90
C ASP A 31 -14.12 22.71 17.37
N TRP A 32 -14.29 23.68 16.47
CA TRP A 32 -14.89 24.98 16.78
C TRP A 32 -16.42 24.89 16.86
N LEU A 33 -17.07 24.23 15.90
CA LEU A 33 -18.53 24.02 15.88
C LEU A 33 -19.00 23.23 17.10
N GLU A 34 -18.27 22.18 17.48
CA GLU A 34 -18.53 21.39 18.69
C GLU A 34 -18.46 22.26 19.97
N ARG A 35 -17.47 23.17 20.06
CA ARG A 35 -17.31 24.08 21.21
C ARG A 35 -18.26 25.28 21.23
N GLN A 36 -18.79 25.72 20.09
CA GLN A 36 -19.61 26.94 20.01
C GLN A 36 -21.10 26.68 19.89
N PHE A 37 -21.48 25.57 19.24
CA PHE A 37 -22.87 25.20 18.97
C PHE A 37 -23.28 23.86 19.59
N ALA A 38 -22.39 23.22 20.36
CA ALA A 38 -22.59 21.89 20.93
C ALA A 38 -22.94 20.79 19.90
N MET A 39 -22.59 21.02 18.62
CA MET A 39 -22.85 20.08 17.53
C MET A 39 -21.93 18.86 17.65
N PRO A 40 -22.46 17.62 17.77
CA PRO A 40 -21.65 16.41 17.71
C PRO A 40 -20.80 16.35 16.44
N CYS A 41 -19.59 15.81 16.55
CA CYS A 41 -18.73 15.58 15.40
C CYS A 41 -18.33 14.11 15.27
N VAL A 42 -18.70 13.50 14.15
CA VAL A 42 -18.25 12.17 13.72
C VAL A 42 -16.85 12.31 13.12
N ARG A 43 -15.89 11.55 13.66
CA ARG A 43 -14.46 11.67 13.37
C ARG A 43 -13.85 10.43 12.72
N THR A 44 -14.56 9.30 12.70
CA THR A 44 -14.16 8.13 11.93
C THR A 44 -14.29 8.41 10.43
N VAL A 45 -13.18 8.28 9.71
CA VAL A 45 -13.16 8.45 8.25
C VAL A 45 -13.50 7.11 7.57
N PRO A 46 -14.58 7.02 6.77
CA PRO A 46 -15.09 5.74 6.26
C PRO A 46 -14.32 5.24 5.02
N ILE A 47 -13.02 4.98 5.15
CA ILE A 47 -12.17 4.37 4.09
C ILE A 47 -11.88 2.92 4.50
N GLY A 48 -12.35 1.96 3.70
CA GLY A 48 -12.32 0.52 4.04
C GLY A 48 -13.62 0.01 4.66
N ILE A 49 -13.81 -1.31 4.65
CA ILE A 49 -15.03 -1.96 5.15
C ILE A 49 -15.18 -1.77 6.65
N GLY A 50 -14.11 -2.00 7.42
CA GLY A 50 -14.09 -1.84 8.87
C GLY A 50 -14.39 -0.40 9.28
N ALA A 51 -13.68 0.57 8.70
CA ALA A 51 -13.87 1.98 9.04
C ALA A 51 -15.25 2.50 8.60
N THR A 52 -15.83 2.00 7.50
CA THR A 52 -17.20 2.34 7.09
C THR A 52 -18.24 1.83 8.10
N ARG A 53 -18.02 0.64 8.71
CA ARG A 53 -18.90 0.11 9.77
C ARG A 53 -18.79 0.95 11.04
N ASP A 54 -17.58 1.25 11.47
CA ASP A 54 -17.31 2.04 12.67
C ASP A 54 -17.89 3.47 12.53
N PHE A 55 -17.74 4.09 11.35
CA PHE A 55 -18.36 5.36 11.01
C PHE A 55 -19.89 5.33 11.14
N LEU A 56 -20.56 4.31 10.60
CA LEU A 56 -22.01 4.17 10.74
C LEU A 56 -22.42 3.97 12.21
N GLN A 57 -21.63 3.26 13.01
CA GLN A 57 -21.86 3.11 14.44
C GLN A 57 -21.69 4.44 15.20
N GLU A 58 -20.67 5.24 14.86
CA GLU A 58 -20.46 6.58 15.44
C GLU A 58 -21.60 7.54 15.07
N VAL A 59 -22.07 7.54 13.82
CA VAL A 59 -23.27 8.30 13.39
C VAL A 59 -24.51 7.86 14.17
N GLY A 60 -24.75 6.53 14.28
CA GLY A 60 -25.88 5.98 15.01
C GLY A 60 -25.87 6.36 16.50
N ALA A 61 -24.70 6.30 17.13
CA ALA A 61 -24.50 6.71 18.51
C ALA A 61 -24.71 8.23 18.72
N ALA A 62 -24.20 9.06 17.81
CA ALA A 62 -24.34 10.52 17.87
C ALA A 62 -25.78 11.00 17.68
N LEU A 63 -26.58 10.31 16.85
CA LEU A 63 -27.98 10.67 16.57
C LEU A 63 -29.01 9.89 17.42
N GLY A 64 -28.59 8.86 18.17
CA GLY A 64 -29.51 7.94 18.84
C GLY A 64 -30.34 7.06 17.89
N VAL A 65 -29.80 6.74 16.71
CA VAL A 65 -30.49 6.01 15.64
C VAL A 65 -29.94 4.59 15.52
N ASP A 66 -30.84 3.60 15.40
CA ASP A 66 -30.43 2.21 15.12
C ASP A 66 -29.91 2.06 13.68
N VAL A 67 -28.62 1.76 13.57
CA VAL A 67 -27.92 1.52 12.30
C VAL A 67 -27.78 0.03 11.96
N THR A 68 -28.40 -0.88 12.71
CA THR A 68 -28.32 -2.33 12.49
C THR A 68 -28.61 -2.73 11.04
N MET A 69 -29.60 -2.11 10.40
CA MET A 69 -29.93 -2.37 8.99
C MET A 69 -28.89 -1.79 8.00
N ALA A 70 -28.24 -0.68 8.34
CA ALA A 70 -27.17 -0.10 7.53
C ALA A 70 -25.84 -0.89 7.63
N LEU A 71 -25.67 -1.67 8.70
CA LEU A 71 -24.52 -2.54 8.94
C LEU A 71 -24.66 -3.95 8.33
N ARG A 72 -25.82 -4.33 7.79
CA ARG A 72 -26.01 -5.64 7.13
C ARG A 72 -25.40 -5.62 5.73
N PRO A 73 -24.41 -6.48 5.43
CA PRO A 73 -23.83 -6.56 4.09
C PRO A 73 -24.85 -6.83 2.99
N GLU A 74 -25.85 -7.68 3.27
CA GLU A 74 -26.73 -8.33 2.29
C GLU A 74 -27.92 -7.47 1.86
N VAL A 75 -28.19 -6.36 2.56
CA VAL A 75 -29.37 -5.52 2.36
C VAL A 75 -28.99 -4.24 1.61
N VAL A 76 -29.21 -4.23 0.30
CA VAL A 76 -29.17 -3.01 -0.53
C VAL A 76 -30.27 -2.05 -0.05
N GLY A 77 -29.89 -0.82 0.27
CA GLY A 77 -30.82 0.21 0.71
C GLY A 77 -31.49 0.94 -0.47
N ALA A 78 -32.64 1.56 -0.23
CA ALA A 78 -33.31 2.40 -1.24
C ALA A 78 -32.50 3.64 -1.66
N SER A 79 -31.42 3.96 -0.93
CA SER A 79 -30.43 5.00 -1.26
C SER A 79 -29.42 4.59 -2.33
N ASP A 80 -29.29 3.30 -2.62
CA ASP A 80 -28.22 2.75 -3.47
C ASP A 80 -28.60 2.86 -4.97
N LEU A 81 -29.17 4.01 -5.35
CA LEU A 81 -29.85 4.33 -6.61
C LEU A 81 -28.97 4.32 -7.86
N TRP A 82 -27.69 3.97 -7.74
CA TRP A 82 -26.76 3.89 -8.87
C TRP A 82 -26.54 2.46 -9.41
N SER A 83 -27.34 1.49 -8.98
CA SER A 83 -27.42 0.17 -9.62
C SER A 83 -28.60 0.12 -10.59
N PRO A 84 -28.39 0.15 -11.92
CA PRO A 84 -29.47 -0.07 -12.88
C PRO A 84 -30.18 -1.40 -12.61
N GLN A 85 -31.51 -1.44 -12.75
CA GLN A 85 -32.27 -2.69 -12.72
C GLN A 85 -31.95 -3.54 -13.97
N LEU A 86 -30.87 -4.31 -13.89
CA LEU A 86 -30.57 -5.39 -14.83
C LEU A 86 -31.23 -6.69 -14.33
N TYR A 87 -32.25 -7.09 -15.10
CA TYR A 87 -32.96 -8.37 -15.10
C TYR A 87 -32.45 -9.49 -14.18
N GLY A 88 -33.36 -9.98 -13.31
CA GLY A 88 -33.37 -11.37 -12.86
C GLY A 88 -32.73 -11.68 -11.49
N GLY A 89 -33.55 -11.71 -10.45
CA GLY A 89 -33.49 -12.81 -9.48
C GLY A 89 -32.31 -12.88 -8.50
N SER A 90 -31.95 -11.80 -7.81
CA SER A 90 -31.43 -11.90 -6.43
C SER A 90 -31.49 -10.53 -5.71
N THR A 91 -32.06 -10.52 -4.51
CA THR A 91 -32.13 -9.34 -3.62
C THR A 91 -30.96 -9.26 -2.63
N GLU A 92 -29.98 -10.15 -2.76
CA GLU A 92 -28.86 -10.35 -1.84
C GLU A 92 -27.54 -9.87 -2.47
N ARG A 93 -27.44 -8.58 -2.79
CA ARG A 93 -26.16 -8.00 -3.20
C ARG A 93 -25.44 -7.43 -1.98
N ALA A 94 -24.24 -7.94 -1.73
CA ALA A 94 -23.32 -7.33 -0.78
C ALA A 94 -23.04 -5.87 -1.18
N ARG A 95 -23.19 -4.92 -0.25
CA ARG A 95 -22.94 -3.48 -0.49
C ARG A 95 -21.53 -3.20 -1.04
N SER A 96 -20.56 -4.04 -0.68
CA SER A 96 -19.22 -4.09 -1.25
C SER A 96 -18.88 -5.53 -1.64
N ARG A 97 -18.09 -5.69 -2.69
CA ARG A 97 -17.54 -6.98 -3.16
C ARG A 97 -16.17 -7.28 -2.57
N LEU A 98 -15.43 -6.30 -2.03
CA LEU A 98 -14.10 -6.52 -1.43
C LEU A 98 -14.09 -7.73 -0.46
N PRO A 99 -15.06 -7.90 0.46
CA PRO A 99 -15.04 -9.04 1.39
C PRO A 99 -15.16 -10.41 0.72
N TRP A 100 -15.81 -10.49 -0.45
CA TRP A 100 -15.86 -11.72 -1.25
C TRP A 100 -14.57 -11.90 -2.05
N TYR A 101 -14.12 -10.86 -2.75
CA TYR A 101 -12.88 -10.89 -3.52
C TYR A 101 -11.68 -11.29 -2.65
N SER A 102 -11.49 -10.65 -1.49
CA SER A 102 -10.34 -10.96 -0.63
C SER A 102 -10.43 -12.32 0.08
N ARG A 103 -11.60 -12.96 0.11
CA ARG A 103 -11.79 -14.32 0.66
C ARG A 103 -11.83 -15.39 -0.43
N SER A 104 -11.82 -15.01 -1.72
CA SER A 104 -11.79 -15.98 -2.81
C SER A 104 -10.43 -16.69 -2.86
N VAL A 105 -10.42 -17.90 -3.42
CA VAL A 105 -9.19 -18.70 -3.53
C VAL A 105 -8.11 -17.95 -4.33
N ASP A 106 -8.53 -17.18 -5.34
CA ASP A 106 -7.65 -16.36 -6.17
C ASP A 106 -6.90 -15.27 -5.38
N SER A 107 -7.40 -14.84 -4.21
CA SER A 107 -6.73 -13.87 -3.34
C SER A 107 -5.76 -14.51 -2.34
N THR A 108 -5.66 -15.84 -2.26
CA THR A 108 -4.81 -16.54 -1.26
C THR A 108 -3.34 -16.08 -1.34
N TYR A 109 -2.83 -15.84 -2.55
CA TYR A 109 -1.44 -15.39 -2.78
C TYR A 109 -1.13 -13.96 -2.27
N LEU A 110 -2.15 -13.16 -1.92
CA LEU A 110 -1.98 -11.86 -1.28
C LEU A 110 -1.51 -11.99 0.18
N THR A 111 -1.82 -13.12 0.83
CA THR A 111 -1.55 -13.34 2.24
C THR A 111 -0.05 -13.24 2.54
N GLY A 112 0.31 -12.32 3.43
CA GLY A 112 1.70 -12.08 3.83
C GLY A 112 2.54 -11.31 2.81
N LYS A 113 1.97 -10.85 1.67
CA LYS A 113 2.70 -9.96 0.77
C LYS A 113 3.07 -8.67 1.48
N ARG A 114 4.31 -8.24 1.30
CA ARG A 114 4.91 -7.17 2.10
C ARG A 114 4.55 -5.80 1.54
N VAL A 115 3.90 -4.94 2.33
CA VAL A 115 3.43 -3.62 1.90
C VAL A 115 4.04 -2.49 2.72
N PHE A 116 4.45 -1.42 2.03
CA PHE A 116 4.90 -0.16 2.63
C PHE A 116 3.88 0.93 2.35
N VAL A 117 3.45 1.66 3.38
CA VAL A 117 2.40 2.69 3.31
C VAL A 117 2.97 4.06 3.64
N PHE A 118 2.78 5.05 2.75
CA PHE A 118 3.22 6.44 2.97
C PHE A 118 2.28 7.47 2.35
N ALA A 119 1.59 8.27 3.16
CA ALA A 119 0.51 9.16 2.70
C ALA A 119 0.29 10.37 3.66
N ASP A 120 -0.76 11.17 3.47
CA ASP A 120 -1.33 11.93 4.60
C ASP A 120 -1.76 11.00 5.75
N GLY A 121 -2.05 11.56 6.91
CA GLY A 121 -2.34 10.76 8.10
C GLY A 121 -3.62 9.94 7.95
N THR A 122 -4.66 10.54 7.38
CA THR A 122 -5.96 9.90 7.15
C THR A 122 -5.84 8.68 6.24
N HIS A 123 -5.24 8.81 5.06
CA HIS A 123 -5.08 7.72 4.11
C HIS A 123 -4.02 6.71 4.57
N ALA A 124 -2.96 7.12 5.27
CA ALA A 124 -1.97 6.18 5.84
C ALA A 124 -2.60 5.25 6.89
N LEU A 125 -3.40 5.80 7.81
CA LEU A 125 -4.09 5.04 8.85
C LEU A 125 -5.15 4.10 8.25
N ALA A 126 -5.94 4.58 7.29
CA ALA A 126 -6.91 3.76 6.59
C ALA A 126 -6.23 2.63 5.79
N ALA A 127 -5.15 2.93 5.07
CA ALA A 127 -4.44 1.94 4.26
C ALA A 127 -3.75 0.86 5.11
N ALA A 128 -3.13 1.22 6.24
CA ALA A 128 -2.60 0.25 7.19
C ALA A 128 -3.67 -0.73 7.69
N ARG A 129 -4.87 -0.22 8.04
CA ARG A 129 -5.99 -1.04 8.48
C ARG A 129 -6.50 -1.98 7.39
N ILE A 130 -6.72 -1.47 6.17
CA ILE A 130 -7.22 -2.29 5.05
C ILE A 130 -6.20 -3.35 4.67
N ALA A 131 -4.92 -2.97 4.54
CA ALA A 131 -3.83 -3.89 4.21
C ALA A 131 -3.79 -5.09 5.17
N THR A 132 -3.80 -4.84 6.48
CA THR A 132 -3.63 -5.88 7.50
C THR A 132 -4.91 -6.64 7.82
N ALA A 133 -6.05 -5.94 7.98
CA ALA A 133 -7.30 -6.53 8.49
C ALA A 133 -8.32 -6.90 7.41
N GLU A 134 -8.17 -6.39 6.17
CA GLU A 134 -9.12 -6.64 5.08
C GLU A 134 -8.50 -7.40 3.90
N LEU A 135 -7.19 -7.24 3.63
CA LEU A 135 -6.48 -7.88 2.51
C LEU A 135 -5.42 -8.93 2.91
N GLY A 136 -4.97 -8.95 4.17
CA GLY A 136 -4.03 -9.94 4.69
C GLY A 136 -2.54 -9.70 4.36
N PHE A 137 -2.15 -8.47 4.02
CA PHE A 137 -0.75 -8.08 3.76
C PHE A 137 0.10 -8.00 5.05
N GLU A 138 1.41 -8.27 4.94
CA GLU A 138 2.43 -7.97 5.96
C GLU A 138 2.78 -6.47 5.86
N LEU A 139 2.33 -5.64 6.80
CA LEU A 139 2.72 -4.22 6.85
C LEU A 139 4.17 -4.12 7.32
N VAL A 140 5.06 -3.61 6.46
CA VAL A 140 6.52 -3.55 6.72
C VAL A 140 7.07 -2.13 6.84
N GLY A 141 6.21 -1.13 6.65
CA GLY A 141 6.52 0.26 6.89
C GLY A 141 5.24 1.10 6.84
N LEU A 142 5.16 2.07 7.75
CA LEU A 142 4.05 3.01 7.85
C LEU A 142 4.61 4.41 8.12
N GLY A 143 4.23 5.37 7.30
CA GLY A 143 4.68 6.75 7.47
C GLY A 143 3.70 7.80 6.96
N THR A 144 4.00 9.04 7.31
CA THR A 144 3.25 10.20 6.81
C THR A 144 4.11 11.45 6.71
N TYR A 145 3.79 12.30 5.73
CA TYR A 145 4.27 13.67 5.64
C TYR A 145 3.44 14.65 6.51
N SER A 146 2.23 14.26 6.93
CA SER A 146 1.34 15.10 7.75
C SER A 146 1.79 15.15 9.20
N ARG A 147 2.66 16.12 9.53
CA ARG A 147 3.19 16.36 10.89
C ARG A 147 2.10 16.50 11.96
N GLU A 148 0.92 17.03 11.61
CA GLU A 148 -0.25 17.15 12.50
C GLU A 148 -0.80 15.78 12.93
N SER A 149 -0.81 14.82 12.01
CA SER A 149 -1.29 13.44 12.22
C SER A 149 -0.23 12.52 12.82
N ALA A 150 1.01 12.99 13.00
CA ALA A 150 2.16 12.19 13.43
C ALA A 150 1.96 11.45 14.77
N LYS A 151 1.18 12.00 15.70
CA LYS A 151 0.84 11.31 16.97
C LYS A 151 -0.03 10.07 16.74
N LEU A 152 -0.98 10.15 15.81
CA LEU A 152 -1.89 9.05 15.47
C LEU A 152 -1.14 7.97 14.69
N VAL A 153 -0.34 8.36 13.69
CA VAL A 153 0.44 7.41 12.88
C VAL A 153 1.51 6.70 13.73
N ARG A 154 2.16 7.37 14.68
CA ARG A 154 3.06 6.71 15.67
C ARG A 154 2.34 5.71 16.57
N ALA A 155 1.11 5.99 16.98
CA ALA A 155 0.33 5.03 17.78
C ALA A 155 0.00 3.79 16.94
N ALA A 156 -0.56 3.98 15.75
CA ALA A 156 -0.90 2.88 14.85
C ALA A 156 0.32 2.03 14.45
N ALA A 157 1.44 2.65 14.07
CA ALA A 157 2.67 1.92 13.73
C ALA A 157 3.16 1.04 14.89
N LYS A 158 3.09 1.53 16.13
CA LYS A 158 3.44 0.76 17.32
C LYS A 158 2.54 -0.47 17.50
N ASP A 159 1.25 -0.36 17.22
CA ASP A 159 0.31 -1.50 17.29
C ASP A 159 0.64 -2.59 16.24
N TYR A 160 1.29 -2.22 15.14
CA TYR A 160 1.87 -3.14 14.14
C TYR A 160 3.33 -3.55 14.42
N GLY A 161 3.94 -3.10 15.53
CA GLY A 161 5.35 -3.38 15.84
C GLY A 161 6.37 -2.61 15.00
N LEU A 162 5.96 -1.52 14.34
CA LEU A 162 6.77 -0.69 13.45
C LEU A 162 7.14 0.66 14.10
N GLU A 163 8.25 1.24 13.64
CA GLU A 163 8.52 2.66 13.85
C GLU A 163 7.87 3.51 12.74
N ALA A 164 7.14 4.56 13.12
CA ALA A 164 6.46 5.41 12.14
C ALA A 164 7.43 6.40 11.48
N LEU A 165 7.52 6.34 10.16
CA LEU A 165 8.30 7.31 9.37
C LEU A 165 7.55 8.64 9.26
N ILE A 166 8.00 9.67 9.99
CA ILE A 166 7.42 11.02 9.94
C ILE A 166 8.41 11.97 9.25
N THR A 167 8.22 12.24 7.96
CA THR A 167 9.14 13.06 7.16
C THR A 167 8.44 13.71 5.97
N ASP A 168 8.93 14.87 5.51
CA ASP A 168 8.59 15.48 4.23
C ASP A 168 9.73 15.36 3.19
N ASP A 169 10.85 14.74 3.56
CA ASP A 169 11.96 14.44 2.65
C ASP A 169 11.78 13.09 1.95
N TYR A 170 11.68 13.13 0.62
CA TYR A 170 11.52 11.95 -0.23
C TYR A 170 12.76 11.05 -0.26
N LEU A 171 13.97 11.55 0.04
CA LEU A 171 15.18 10.71 0.09
C LEU A 171 15.14 9.77 1.30
N THR A 172 14.70 10.28 2.46
CA THR A 172 14.43 9.47 3.65
C THR A 172 13.34 8.42 3.37
N VAL A 173 12.28 8.76 2.61
CA VAL A 173 11.23 7.81 2.22
C VAL A 173 11.77 6.72 1.28
N GLU A 174 12.58 7.09 0.28
CA GLU A 174 13.25 6.14 -0.60
C GLU A 174 14.15 5.18 0.17
N GLN A 175 14.96 5.69 1.09
CA GLN A 175 15.84 4.86 1.92
C GLN A 175 15.01 3.85 2.72
N ALA A 176 13.95 4.29 3.40
CA ALA A 176 13.08 3.40 4.17
C ALA A 176 12.37 2.34 3.31
N ILE A 177 11.92 2.69 2.10
CA ILE A 177 11.34 1.70 1.16
C ILE A 177 12.40 0.69 0.70
N SER A 178 13.60 1.16 0.38
CA SER A 178 14.74 0.32 -0.04
C SER A 178 15.20 -0.64 1.09
N GLU A 179 15.22 -0.16 2.34
CA GLU A 179 15.52 -0.95 3.55
C GLU A 179 14.39 -1.90 3.93
N ALA A 180 13.12 -1.58 3.64
CA ALA A 180 12.01 -2.50 3.83
C ALA A 180 11.99 -3.62 2.76
N ALA A 181 12.28 -3.31 1.49
CA ALA A 181 11.98 -4.14 0.31
C ALA A 181 10.55 -4.72 0.32
N PRO A 182 9.52 -3.87 0.27
CA PRO A 182 8.15 -4.33 0.09
C PRO A 182 7.96 -4.96 -1.30
N GLU A 183 6.92 -5.77 -1.43
CA GLU A 183 6.37 -6.25 -2.71
C GLU A 183 5.35 -5.25 -3.30
N LEU A 184 4.83 -4.34 -2.48
CA LEU A 184 3.89 -3.29 -2.88
C LEU A 184 4.16 -1.98 -2.13
N VAL A 185 4.18 -0.86 -2.84
CA VAL A 185 4.18 0.49 -2.25
C VAL A 185 2.82 1.15 -2.44
N LEU A 186 2.16 1.47 -1.33
CA LEU A 186 0.93 2.26 -1.31
C LEU A 186 1.28 3.68 -0.86
N GLY A 187 1.31 4.64 -1.77
CA GLY A 187 1.70 6.00 -1.40
C GLY A 187 1.24 7.12 -2.30
N THR A 188 2.07 8.14 -2.50
CA THR A 188 1.76 9.31 -3.32
C THR A 188 2.36 9.16 -4.72
N GLN A 189 2.19 10.17 -5.58
CA GLN A 189 2.87 10.21 -6.87
C GLN A 189 4.41 10.23 -6.73
N MET A 190 4.97 10.69 -5.59
CA MET A 190 6.42 10.60 -5.32
C MET A 190 6.86 9.15 -5.10
N GLU A 191 6.10 8.38 -4.33
CA GLU A 191 6.37 6.97 -4.10
C GLU A 191 6.24 6.15 -5.40
N ARG A 192 5.35 6.55 -6.32
CA ARG A 192 5.30 5.97 -7.68
C ARG A 192 6.63 6.15 -8.44
N HIS A 193 7.31 7.29 -8.28
CA HIS A 193 8.64 7.52 -8.88
C HIS A 193 9.74 6.69 -8.21
N ILE A 194 9.72 6.57 -6.87
CA ILE A 194 10.65 5.74 -6.09
C ILE A 194 10.48 4.26 -6.46
N ALA A 195 9.25 3.75 -6.40
CA ALA A 195 8.91 2.37 -6.69
C ALA A 195 9.28 1.99 -8.13
N LYS A 196 9.09 2.89 -9.11
CA LYS A 196 9.57 2.68 -10.49
C LYS A 196 11.10 2.52 -10.59
N ARG A 197 11.88 3.26 -9.80
CA ARG A 197 13.36 3.14 -9.76
C ARG A 197 13.81 1.86 -9.08
N LEU A 198 13.06 1.39 -8.08
CA LEU A 198 13.33 0.14 -7.35
C LEU A 198 12.68 -1.11 -8.01
N SER A 199 11.95 -0.94 -9.12
CA SER A 199 11.15 -1.96 -9.79
C SER A 199 10.13 -2.66 -8.87
N ILE A 200 9.48 -1.90 -7.98
CA ILE A 200 8.44 -2.38 -7.06
C ILE A 200 7.05 -1.97 -7.59
N PRO A 201 6.04 -2.86 -7.56
CA PRO A 201 4.63 -2.49 -7.75
C PRO A 201 4.18 -1.32 -6.88
N CYS A 202 3.36 -0.42 -7.42
CA CYS A 202 2.86 0.75 -6.68
C CYS A 202 1.44 1.17 -7.07
N ALA A 203 0.65 1.53 -6.05
CA ALA A 203 -0.62 2.22 -6.20
C ALA A 203 -0.58 3.58 -5.46
N VAL A 204 -1.24 4.59 -6.04
CA VAL A 204 -1.41 5.90 -5.42
C VAL A 204 -2.66 5.88 -4.54
N ILE A 205 -2.51 6.28 -3.27
CA ILE A 205 -3.57 6.28 -2.24
C ILE A 205 -3.82 7.66 -1.62
N SER A 206 -2.97 8.66 -1.89
CA SER A 206 -3.02 9.98 -1.26
C SER A 206 -2.31 11.02 -2.13
N THR A 207 -2.57 12.31 -1.84
CA THR A 207 -1.86 13.43 -2.45
C THR A 207 -0.38 13.48 -2.04
N PRO A 208 0.51 14.16 -2.79
CA PRO A 208 0.30 14.75 -4.11
C PRO A 208 -0.01 13.69 -5.19
N ILE A 209 -0.90 14.06 -6.10
CA ILE A 209 -1.41 13.23 -7.20
C ILE A 209 -1.22 13.90 -8.57
N HIS A 210 -1.35 13.13 -9.65
CA HIS A 210 -1.39 13.65 -11.02
C HIS A 210 -2.78 13.51 -11.66
N VAL A 211 -2.97 14.02 -12.88
CA VAL A 211 -4.26 14.03 -13.60
C VAL A 211 -4.90 12.65 -13.77
N GLN A 212 -4.10 11.58 -13.82
CA GLN A 212 -4.57 10.19 -13.90
C GLN A 212 -5.41 9.78 -12.67
N ASP A 213 -5.13 10.38 -11.50
CA ASP A 213 -5.76 10.09 -10.21
C ASP A 213 -6.98 11.02 -9.98
N VAL A 214 -7.35 11.83 -10.98
CA VAL A 214 -8.60 12.61 -11.04
C VAL A 214 -9.47 12.07 -12.19
N PRO A 215 -10.01 10.84 -12.06
CA PRO A 215 -10.63 10.14 -13.18
C PRO A 215 -12.00 10.73 -13.58
N ALA A 216 -12.35 10.57 -14.86
CA ALA A 216 -13.71 10.85 -15.34
C ALA A 216 -14.73 9.79 -14.91
N ARG A 217 -14.28 8.56 -14.59
CA ARG A 217 -15.13 7.50 -14.01
C ARG A 217 -15.39 7.78 -12.52
N TYR A 218 -16.50 7.26 -12.00
CA TYR A 218 -16.69 7.17 -10.56
C TYR A 218 -15.58 6.32 -9.94
N GLY A 219 -14.89 6.86 -8.94
CA GLY A 219 -13.73 6.24 -8.31
C GLY A 219 -13.51 6.73 -6.87
N PRO A 220 -14.49 6.54 -5.96
CA PRO A 220 -14.33 6.92 -4.55
C PRO A 220 -13.23 6.11 -3.86
N GLN A 221 -12.79 6.58 -2.69
CA GLN A 221 -12.03 5.79 -1.70
C GLN A 221 -12.87 5.51 -0.44
N MET A 222 -13.92 6.30 -0.20
CA MET A 222 -14.82 6.15 0.95
C MET A 222 -16.01 5.24 0.66
N GLY A 223 -16.50 4.59 1.72
CA GLY A 223 -17.69 3.75 1.71
C GLY A 223 -17.52 2.42 0.97
N TRP A 224 -18.65 1.76 0.73
CA TRP A 224 -18.69 0.39 0.21
C TRP A 224 -18.14 0.24 -1.22
N GLU A 225 -18.39 1.23 -2.08
CA GLU A 225 -17.81 1.27 -3.42
C GLU A 225 -16.35 1.70 -3.39
N GLY A 226 -15.95 2.57 -2.44
CA GLY A 226 -14.55 2.91 -2.22
C GLY A 226 -13.69 1.68 -1.93
N ALA A 227 -14.22 0.74 -1.14
CA ALA A 227 -13.58 -0.55 -0.91
C ALA A 227 -13.43 -1.40 -2.19
N ASN A 228 -14.40 -1.37 -3.13
CA ASN A 228 -14.25 -2.06 -4.42
C ASN A 228 -13.12 -1.46 -5.25
N VAL A 229 -13.11 -0.13 -5.38
CA VAL A 229 -12.07 0.62 -6.10
C VAL A 229 -10.69 0.37 -5.48
N ILE A 230 -10.60 0.33 -4.15
CA ILE A 230 -9.37 0.03 -3.40
C ILE A 230 -8.84 -1.37 -3.72
N PHE A 231 -9.70 -2.40 -3.70
CA PHE A 231 -9.29 -3.77 -4.04
C PHE A 231 -8.67 -3.83 -5.45
N ASP A 232 -9.39 -3.34 -6.45
CA ASP A 232 -8.92 -3.34 -7.84
C ASP A 232 -7.61 -2.54 -7.98
N THR A 233 -7.53 -1.36 -7.36
CA THR A 233 -6.39 -0.43 -7.52
C THR A 233 -5.11 -0.94 -6.85
N TRP A 234 -5.21 -1.64 -5.71
CA TRP A 234 -4.03 -2.11 -4.97
C TRP A 234 -3.58 -3.50 -5.40
N VAL A 235 -4.48 -4.35 -5.89
CA VAL A 235 -4.14 -5.69 -6.39
C VAL A 235 -3.63 -5.65 -7.82
N HIS A 236 -4.15 -4.77 -8.69
CA HIS A 236 -3.76 -4.71 -10.11
C HIS A 236 -2.24 -4.55 -10.39
N PRO A 237 -1.45 -3.78 -9.61
CA PRO A 237 -0.01 -3.69 -9.82
C PRO A 237 0.79 -4.96 -9.50
N LEU A 238 0.24 -5.90 -8.72
CA LEU A 238 0.91 -7.15 -8.36
C LEU A 238 0.97 -8.12 -9.54
N MET A 239 1.97 -9.01 -9.58
CA MET A 239 1.93 -10.16 -10.49
C MET A 239 0.74 -11.06 -10.12
N MET A 240 0.01 -11.56 -11.12
CA MET A 240 -1.10 -12.48 -10.87
C MET A 240 -0.55 -13.85 -10.40
N GLY A 241 -1.25 -14.51 -9.48
CA GLY A 241 -0.74 -15.72 -8.80
C GLY A 241 -0.30 -16.87 -9.72
N LEU A 242 -0.90 -17.03 -10.90
CA LEU A 242 -0.44 -18.01 -11.90
C LEU A 242 0.90 -17.60 -12.54
N GLU A 243 1.07 -16.33 -12.89
CA GLU A 243 2.33 -15.80 -13.45
C GLU A 243 3.45 -15.86 -12.40
N GLU A 244 3.15 -15.52 -11.14
CA GLU A 244 4.08 -15.67 -10.01
C GLU A 244 4.57 -17.12 -9.85
N HIS A 245 3.66 -18.11 -9.98
CA HIS A 245 4.01 -19.52 -9.90
C HIS A 245 4.80 -20.01 -11.13
N LEU A 246 4.42 -19.58 -12.34
CA LEU A 246 5.08 -19.97 -13.58
C LEU A 246 6.50 -19.41 -13.68
N ILE A 247 6.73 -18.12 -13.36
CA ILE A 247 8.07 -17.53 -13.26
C ILE A 247 8.90 -18.25 -12.18
N GLY A 248 8.26 -18.70 -11.10
CA GLY A 248 8.90 -19.55 -10.09
C GLY A 248 9.37 -20.91 -10.62
N MET A 249 8.68 -21.49 -11.60
CA MET A 249 8.90 -22.85 -12.11
C MET A 249 9.72 -22.91 -13.41
N PHE A 250 9.59 -21.92 -14.30
CA PHE A 250 10.10 -21.91 -15.67
C PHE A 250 10.93 -20.66 -15.98
N ARG A 251 12.04 -20.44 -15.24
CA ARG A 251 12.92 -19.24 -15.39
C ARG A 251 13.74 -19.16 -16.68
N GLU A 252 13.66 -20.16 -17.54
CA GLU A 252 14.34 -20.21 -18.85
C GLU A 252 13.38 -19.94 -20.02
N ASP A 253 12.14 -19.52 -19.73
CA ASP A 253 11.20 -19.09 -20.75
C ASP A 253 11.63 -17.75 -21.38
N PHE A 254 11.51 -17.65 -22.71
CA PHE A 254 11.94 -16.48 -23.47
C PHE A 254 10.91 -15.33 -23.45
N GLU A 255 9.68 -15.61 -23.06
CA GLU A 255 8.56 -14.66 -22.96
C GLU A 255 8.28 -14.30 -21.50
N PHE A 256 8.34 -15.27 -20.58
CA PHE A 256 8.07 -15.09 -19.15
C PHE A 256 9.35 -14.97 -18.30
N VAL A 257 10.11 -13.89 -18.52
CA VAL A 257 11.36 -13.62 -17.78
C VAL A 257 11.11 -13.09 -16.35
N ASP A 258 12.08 -13.30 -15.46
CA ASP A 258 12.03 -12.84 -14.06
C ASP A 258 11.79 -11.32 -13.94
N GLY A 259 10.70 -10.94 -13.25
CA GLY A 259 10.25 -9.55 -13.11
C GLY A 259 9.29 -9.06 -14.22
N HIS A 260 8.93 -9.90 -15.19
CA HIS A 260 7.88 -9.59 -16.17
C HIS A 260 6.48 -9.57 -15.52
N GLN A 261 5.58 -8.73 -16.06
CA GLN A 261 4.19 -8.63 -15.62
C GLN A 261 3.28 -8.60 -16.86
N SER A 262 2.88 -9.78 -17.34
CA SER A 262 2.19 -10.01 -18.61
C SER A 262 0.87 -9.25 -18.72
N HIS A 263 0.11 -9.15 -17.61
CA HIS A 263 -1.18 -8.46 -17.54
C HIS A 263 -1.07 -6.93 -17.64
N LEU A 264 0.12 -6.37 -17.47
CA LEU A 264 0.40 -4.95 -17.67
C LEU A 264 0.86 -4.64 -19.11
N HIS A 265 0.99 -5.66 -19.96
CA HIS A 265 1.47 -5.57 -21.34
C HIS A 265 2.83 -4.85 -21.52
N ALA A 266 3.65 -4.82 -20.45
CA ALA A 266 5.01 -4.33 -20.47
C ALA A 266 5.95 -5.41 -21.03
N GLY A 267 5.82 -5.68 -22.33
CA GLY A 267 6.45 -6.81 -23.00
C GLY A 267 7.97 -6.90 -22.75
N GLY A 268 8.43 -8.12 -22.52
CA GLY A 268 9.79 -8.47 -22.12
C GLY A 268 10.88 -7.59 -22.75
N SER A 269 11.47 -6.72 -21.93
CA SER A 269 12.67 -6.00 -22.32
C SER A 269 13.81 -7.01 -22.45
N LYS A 270 14.07 -7.47 -23.69
CA LYS A 270 15.26 -8.25 -24.02
C LYS A 270 16.49 -7.59 -23.37
N PRO A 271 17.40 -8.37 -22.77
CA PRO A 271 18.69 -7.85 -22.39
C PRO A 271 19.29 -7.13 -23.60
N LYS A 272 19.81 -5.91 -23.41
CA LYS A 272 20.62 -5.28 -24.46
C LYS A 272 21.87 -6.15 -24.62
N ASP A 273 21.92 -6.91 -25.71
CA ASP A 273 23.17 -7.54 -26.15
C ASP A 273 24.22 -6.44 -26.28
N SER A 274 25.22 -6.50 -25.40
CA SER A 274 26.33 -5.55 -25.36
C SER A 274 27.37 -5.92 -26.43
N GLN A 275 26.98 -5.77 -27.71
CA GLN A 275 27.85 -5.86 -28.88
C GLN A 275 27.49 -4.76 -29.90
N ASP A 276 27.80 -3.51 -29.54
CA ASP A 276 28.83 -2.76 -30.28
C ASP A 276 29.12 -1.41 -29.59
N SER A 277 30.40 -1.10 -29.41
CA SER A 277 30.88 0.20 -28.94
C SER A 277 32.22 0.51 -29.62
N PRO A 278 32.28 1.48 -30.56
CA PRO A 278 33.54 2.09 -30.91
C PRO A 278 33.98 3.04 -29.77
N ALA A 279 35.15 2.78 -29.20
CA ALA A 279 35.71 3.56 -28.10
C ALA A 279 36.09 5.00 -28.53
N PRO A 280 36.13 5.93 -27.57
CA PRO A 280 37.30 6.81 -27.52
C PRO A 280 37.90 6.99 -26.11
N ALA A 281 39.24 6.98 -26.10
CA ALA A 281 40.22 7.51 -25.15
C ALA A 281 39.81 7.94 -23.72
N ALA A 282 40.55 7.38 -22.74
CA ALA A 282 40.64 7.91 -21.37
C ALA A 282 41.38 9.27 -21.31
N PRO A 283 41.25 9.98 -20.17
CA PRO A 283 42.46 10.11 -19.36
C PRO A 283 42.28 9.73 -17.88
N THR A 284 43.41 9.38 -17.26
CA THR A 284 43.55 8.86 -15.90
C THR A 284 43.39 9.95 -14.83
N ALA A 285 42.57 9.69 -13.81
CA ALA A 285 42.65 10.39 -12.52
C ALA A 285 42.28 9.44 -11.38
N SER A 286 43.30 8.97 -10.66
CA SER A 286 43.15 8.11 -9.48
C SER A 286 42.77 8.91 -8.24
N ILE A 287 41.61 8.66 -7.65
CA ILE A 287 41.29 9.07 -6.28
C ILE A 287 40.93 7.82 -5.49
N SER A 288 41.82 7.45 -4.57
CA SER A 288 41.60 6.40 -3.58
C SER A 288 40.77 6.93 -2.42
N VAL A 289 39.56 6.41 -2.24
CA VAL A 289 38.78 6.61 -1.00
C VAL A 289 38.71 5.27 -0.27
N SER A 290 39.41 5.19 0.86
CA SER A 290 39.32 4.07 1.79
C SER A 290 38.10 4.25 2.70
N SER A 291 37.08 3.41 2.54
CA SER A 291 35.98 3.26 3.49
C SER A 291 35.93 1.82 3.99
N THR A 292 36.25 1.64 5.27
CA THR A 292 36.15 0.34 5.96
C THR A 292 34.70 0.03 6.31
N ASP A 293 33.93 -0.42 5.31
CA ASP A 293 32.87 -1.39 5.54
C ASP A 293 33.38 -2.76 5.11
N LYS A 294 33.19 -3.78 5.95
CA LYS A 294 33.37 -5.18 5.53
C LYS A 294 32.22 -5.53 4.58
N ALA A 295 32.36 -5.17 3.31
CA ALA A 295 31.46 -5.65 2.26
C ALA A 295 31.56 -7.19 2.23
N GLN A 296 30.55 -7.87 2.77
CA GLN A 296 30.52 -9.32 2.86
C GLN A 296 30.53 -9.90 1.44
N CYS A 297 31.54 -10.73 1.17
CA CYS A 297 31.68 -11.30 -0.17
C CYS A 297 30.63 -12.38 -0.36
N TRP A 298 29.89 -12.32 -1.46
CA TRP A 298 29.07 -13.43 -1.92
C TRP A 298 29.90 -14.34 -2.83
N SER A 299 29.80 -15.66 -2.63
CA SER A 299 30.31 -16.65 -3.59
C SER A 299 29.50 -16.65 -4.88
N GLN A 300 30.09 -17.06 -6.01
CA GLN A 300 29.35 -17.20 -7.28
C GLN A 300 28.17 -18.17 -7.16
N GLU A 301 28.36 -19.29 -6.43
CA GLU A 301 27.31 -20.27 -6.16
C GLU A 301 26.20 -19.69 -5.28
N GLY A 302 26.54 -18.91 -4.25
CA GLY A 302 25.57 -18.19 -3.42
C GLY A 302 24.76 -17.15 -4.19
N LEU A 303 25.38 -16.42 -5.12
CA LEU A 303 24.67 -15.49 -6.02
C LEU A 303 23.76 -16.23 -7.01
N ALA A 304 24.21 -17.37 -7.56
CA ALA A 304 23.39 -18.21 -8.42
C ALA A 304 22.16 -18.76 -7.68
N GLU A 305 22.32 -19.20 -6.42
CA GLU A 305 21.21 -19.67 -5.59
C GLU A 305 20.26 -18.53 -5.20
N LEU A 306 20.79 -17.34 -4.86
CA LEU A 306 19.97 -16.15 -4.64
C LEU A 306 19.18 -15.75 -5.89
N GLY A 307 19.76 -15.93 -7.08
CA GLY A 307 19.05 -15.77 -8.37
C GLY A 307 17.85 -16.71 -8.55
N LYS A 308 17.84 -17.87 -7.89
CA LYS A 308 16.69 -18.79 -7.89
C LYS A 308 15.53 -18.33 -6.98
N VAL A 309 15.76 -17.35 -6.10
CA VAL A 309 14.68 -16.75 -5.31
C VAL A 309 13.85 -15.82 -6.22
N PRO A 310 12.51 -15.90 -6.26
CA PRO A 310 11.69 -15.00 -7.08
C PRO A 310 11.97 -13.52 -6.78
N PHE A 311 12.03 -12.68 -7.83
CA PHE A 311 12.49 -11.27 -7.75
C PHE A 311 11.94 -10.49 -6.55
N PHE A 312 10.62 -10.53 -6.34
CA PHE A 312 9.90 -9.75 -5.34
C PHE A 312 10.27 -10.08 -3.88
N VAL A 313 10.66 -11.32 -3.57
CA VAL A 313 11.19 -11.72 -2.24
C VAL A 313 12.72 -11.75 -2.16
N ARG A 314 13.43 -11.67 -3.30
CA ARG A 314 14.90 -11.75 -3.39
C ARG A 314 15.61 -10.72 -2.51
N GLY A 315 15.07 -9.50 -2.44
CA GLY A 315 15.62 -8.44 -1.58
C GLY A 315 15.59 -8.78 -0.08
N LYS A 316 14.48 -9.36 0.42
CA LYS A 316 14.35 -9.84 1.81
C LYS A 316 15.32 -10.99 2.08
N VAL A 317 15.38 -11.99 1.18
CA VAL A 317 16.26 -13.15 1.36
C VAL A 317 17.73 -12.75 1.36
N ARG A 318 18.14 -11.83 0.48
CA ARG A 318 19.49 -11.28 0.45
C ARG A 318 19.86 -10.65 1.80
N ARG A 319 19.07 -9.70 2.29
CA ARG A 319 19.34 -9.00 3.56
C ARG A 319 19.26 -9.90 4.79
N ASN A 320 18.31 -10.83 4.83
CA ASN A 320 18.25 -11.84 5.90
C ASN A 320 19.51 -12.72 5.92
N THR A 321 20.04 -13.07 4.74
CA THR A 321 21.29 -13.85 4.64
C THR A 321 22.51 -13.03 5.06
N GLU A 322 22.61 -11.77 4.63
CA GLU A 322 23.68 -10.84 5.01
C GLU A 322 23.69 -10.58 6.54
N ALA A 323 22.52 -10.34 7.14
CA ALA A 323 22.35 -10.16 8.59
C ALA A 323 22.64 -11.44 9.40
N PHE A 324 22.22 -12.61 8.90
CA PHE A 324 22.56 -13.90 9.52
C PHE A 324 24.07 -14.15 9.48
N ALA A 325 24.71 -13.94 8.32
CA ALA A 325 26.15 -14.07 8.16
C ALA A 325 26.91 -13.12 9.10
N GLN A 326 26.45 -11.87 9.24
CA GLN A 326 27.04 -10.89 10.15
C GLN A 326 26.91 -11.33 11.62
N THR A 327 25.75 -11.84 12.02
CA THR A 327 25.49 -12.38 13.37
C THR A 327 26.33 -13.61 13.69
N LYS A 328 26.68 -14.41 12.67
CA LYS A 328 27.51 -15.62 12.77
C LYS A 328 29.02 -15.38 12.57
N GLY A 329 29.43 -14.17 12.18
CA GLY A 329 30.83 -13.88 11.84
C GLY A 329 31.33 -14.53 10.54
N ILE A 330 30.42 -14.80 9.60
CA ILE A 330 30.72 -15.40 8.30
C ILE A 330 31.11 -14.29 7.31
N ASP A 331 32.37 -14.29 6.86
CA ASP A 331 32.92 -13.31 5.91
C ASP A 331 32.60 -13.61 4.43
N LEU A 332 32.29 -14.87 4.08
CA LEU A 332 31.96 -15.33 2.72
C LEU A 332 30.60 -16.05 2.72
N ILE A 333 29.62 -15.48 2.02
CA ILE A 333 28.25 -16.03 1.93
C ILE A 333 28.21 -17.14 0.87
N THR A 334 27.89 -18.36 1.30
CA THR A 334 27.74 -19.56 0.47
C THR A 334 26.27 -20.00 0.35
N VAL A 335 26.02 -21.00 -0.50
CA VAL A 335 24.71 -21.67 -0.63
C VAL A 335 24.21 -22.17 0.73
N ASP A 336 25.08 -22.79 1.52
CA ASP A 336 24.74 -23.29 2.86
C ASP A 336 24.31 -22.15 3.81
N THR A 337 25.00 -21.00 3.76
CA THR A 337 24.66 -19.82 4.56
C THR A 337 23.25 -19.30 4.23
N LEU A 338 22.85 -19.34 2.96
CA LEU A 338 21.51 -18.95 2.51
C LEU A 338 20.44 -19.92 3.01
N TYR A 339 20.69 -21.24 2.99
CA TYR A 339 19.77 -22.23 3.54
C TYR A 339 19.67 -22.18 5.07
N GLU A 340 20.77 -21.94 5.79
CA GLU A 340 20.75 -21.71 7.24
C GLU A 340 19.97 -20.45 7.60
N ALA A 341 20.18 -19.35 6.89
CA ALA A 341 19.41 -18.11 7.08
C ALA A 341 17.91 -18.34 6.82
N LYS A 342 17.55 -19.09 5.76
CA LYS A 342 16.16 -19.48 5.48
C LYS A 342 15.56 -20.30 6.63
N ALA A 343 16.31 -21.23 7.21
CA ALA A 343 15.85 -22.04 8.36
C ALA A 343 15.75 -21.23 9.67
N HIS A 344 16.55 -20.16 9.80
CA HIS A 344 16.51 -19.25 10.95
C HIS A 344 15.30 -18.30 10.91
N TYR A 345 15.00 -17.71 9.75
CA TYR A 345 13.90 -16.74 9.57
C TYR A 345 12.57 -17.36 9.11
N GLY A 346 12.54 -18.66 8.81
CA GLY A 346 11.34 -19.41 8.41
C GLY A 346 10.63 -20.15 9.55
N ARG A 347 10.80 -19.69 10.81
CA ARG A 347 10.14 -20.21 12.01
C ARG A 347 9.08 -19.25 12.52
#